data_AF-A0A4S4KSE6-F1
#
_entry.id   AF-A0A4S4KSE6-F1
#
_cell.length_a   1.000
_cell.length_b   1.000
_cell.length_c   1.000
_cell.angle_alpha   90.00
_cell.angle_beta   90.00
_cell.angle_gamma   90.00
#
_symmetry.space_group_name_H-M   'P 1'
#
loop_
_entity.id
_entity.type
_entity.pdbx_description
1 polymer ?
#
loop_
_entity_poly.entity_id
_entity_poly.type
_entity_poly.pdbx_seq_one_letter_code
_entity_poly.pdbx_strand_id
1 'polypeptide(L)'
;MLNILVAATPLLARTPSATLYTETLLVPEQDPIVWLSNSLCGDVMTMSALLDLIPLSLASGFSTHSNVHEILAHHSSNDVLRASQYHECIGWKIPSLLSGDLYTGNITVNDPDCLVRLLFNVYLKMFGYENMGAIFQHITVDAIRDLSFIHYCRRSFSLFVAYLKNRIRTDWPSVASALLALIAGDRLLMVGAHFYQELACDFHMLGIYSAQVFSPNNDLLVANKEQGPFSDWSHVPPVVCVVMEIPPDKMHLLDDTSRVGNPIILAGILGPDLYHTFSSFQASFGKAAFQGSGEDSHVYLAQESSRQDNASPVVISFRVPTWILSNNPRDTSVFVGIQSTPETARQWASNLGLNMRLFAAKLMDTEYVHVVPLTAEGQTFLSTPSVYAGKEAPLTVSDTTTSLVIDEAGKYIKYVKIRSVISGKAKDELARVETDISVEQARQTGLNLKIGSSFIQKLETPFLVDASRSKLRVSRKSSWVEVNTVL
;
A
#
# COMPACT_ATOMS: atom_id res chain seq x y z
N MET A 1 -3.53 -1.73 9.72
CA MET A 1 -3.32 -3.18 9.52
C MET A 1 -2.81 -3.47 8.11
N LEU A 2 -3.43 -2.92 7.06
CA LEU A 2 -3.09 -3.21 5.67
C LEU A 2 -1.58 -3.07 5.34
N ASN A 3 -0.95 -1.98 5.77
CA ASN A 3 0.49 -1.73 5.57
C ASN A 3 1.38 -2.80 6.21
N ILE A 4 1.05 -3.25 7.42
CA ILE A 4 1.76 -4.33 8.12
C ILE A 4 1.65 -5.64 7.33
N LEU A 5 0.44 -5.99 6.88
CA LEU A 5 0.24 -7.21 6.11
C LEU A 5 1.01 -7.18 4.79
N VAL A 6 0.94 -6.07 4.04
CA VAL A 6 1.71 -5.90 2.80
C VAL A 6 3.21 -6.05 3.05
N ALA A 7 3.75 -5.45 4.11
CA ALA A 7 5.18 -5.55 4.43
C ALA A 7 5.60 -6.94 4.95
N ALA A 8 4.75 -7.61 5.73
CA ALA A 8 5.07 -8.85 6.40
C ALA A 8 4.83 -10.10 5.53
N THR A 9 3.82 -10.08 4.64
CA THR A 9 3.47 -11.24 3.80
C THR A 9 4.66 -11.84 3.04
N PRO A 10 5.56 -11.05 2.42
CA PRO A 10 6.73 -11.59 1.72
C PRO A 10 7.76 -12.27 2.63
N LEU A 11 7.75 -11.94 3.93
CA LEU A 11 8.67 -12.53 4.91
C LEU A 11 8.21 -13.93 5.33
N LEU A 12 6.95 -14.31 5.06
CA LEU A 12 6.43 -15.62 5.40
C LEU A 12 7.05 -16.68 4.51
N ALA A 13 7.49 -17.77 5.13
CA ALA A 13 7.80 -18.99 4.41
C ALA A 13 6.56 -19.42 3.61
N ARG A 14 6.74 -19.74 2.32
CA ARG A 14 5.65 -20.23 1.46
C ARG A 14 5.38 -21.71 1.73
N THR A 15 4.94 -22.02 2.95
CA THR A 15 4.52 -23.36 3.40
C THR A 15 3.12 -23.30 4.03
N PRO A 16 2.35 -24.40 4.00
CA PRO A 16 1.02 -24.44 4.65
C PRO A 16 1.09 -24.21 6.17
N SER A 17 2.23 -24.51 6.79
CA SER A 17 2.46 -24.35 8.23
C SER A 17 2.74 -22.91 8.64
N ALA A 18 3.15 -22.02 7.73
CA ALA A 18 3.44 -20.63 8.06
C ALA A 18 2.17 -19.90 8.54
N THR A 19 2.32 -19.07 9.57
CA THR A 19 1.25 -18.24 10.14
C THR A 19 1.84 -16.89 10.51
N LEU A 20 1.15 -15.81 10.14
CA LEU A 20 1.46 -14.46 10.64
C LEU A 20 0.50 -14.16 11.79
N TYR A 21 1.00 -13.62 12.90
CA TYR A 21 0.13 -13.15 13.98
C TYR A 21 0.15 -11.62 14.01
N THR A 22 -1.03 -11.03 14.16
CA THR A 22 -1.18 -9.59 14.42
C THR A 22 -1.94 -9.40 15.72
N GLU A 23 -1.38 -8.60 16.61
CA GLU A 23 -1.94 -8.31 17.92
C GLU A 23 -2.37 -6.83 17.97
N THR A 24 -3.52 -6.57 18.57
CA THR A 24 -4.08 -5.22 18.70
C THR A 24 -4.85 -5.08 20.01
N LEU A 25 -5.00 -3.85 20.47
CA LEU A 25 -5.81 -3.50 21.63
C LEU A 25 -7.08 -2.80 21.15
N LEU A 26 -8.23 -3.46 21.30
CA LEU A 26 -9.54 -2.99 20.83
C LEU A 26 -10.37 -2.38 21.95
N VAL A 27 -11.26 -1.47 21.59
CA VAL A 27 -12.27 -0.92 22.51
C VAL A 27 -13.56 -1.75 22.37
N PRO A 28 -14.20 -2.17 23.49
CA PRO A 28 -15.35 -3.09 23.47
C PRO A 28 -16.57 -2.66 22.65
N GLU A 29 -16.74 -1.38 22.35
CA GLU A 29 -17.90 -0.86 21.60
C GLU A 29 -17.83 -1.10 20.09
N GLN A 30 -16.71 -1.63 19.58
CA GLN A 30 -16.49 -1.79 18.15
C GLN A 30 -16.76 -3.23 17.70
N ASP A 31 -17.66 -3.42 16.73
CA ASP A 31 -17.86 -4.71 16.06
C ASP A 31 -16.52 -5.16 15.44
N PRO A 32 -15.97 -6.33 15.81
CA PRO A 32 -14.66 -6.80 15.34
C PRO A 32 -14.55 -6.93 13.82
N ILE A 33 -15.65 -7.31 13.14
CA ILE A 33 -15.67 -7.45 11.68
C ILE A 33 -15.62 -6.07 11.02
N VAL A 34 -16.36 -5.11 11.57
CA VAL A 34 -16.35 -3.73 11.09
C VAL A 34 -14.98 -3.10 11.32
N TRP A 35 -14.41 -3.30 12.51
CA TRP A 35 -13.06 -2.86 12.82
C TRP A 35 -12.02 -3.45 11.86
N LEU A 36 -12.09 -4.76 11.59
CA LEU A 36 -11.15 -5.43 10.70
C LEU A 36 -11.30 -4.91 9.26
N SER A 37 -12.54 -4.74 8.78
CA SER A 37 -12.84 -4.15 7.48
C SER A 37 -12.26 -2.73 7.33
N ASN A 38 -12.44 -1.89 8.35
CA ASN A 38 -11.87 -0.55 8.38
C ASN A 38 -10.33 -0.58 8.40
N SER A 39 -9.75 -1.47 9.21
CA SER A 39 -8.30 -1.65 9.36
C SER A 39 -7.61 -2.19 8.11
N LEU A 40 -8.33 -2.97 7.30
CA LEU A 40 -7.91 -3.46 5.98
C LEU A 40 -8.26 -2.48 4.85
N CYS A 41 -9.00 -1.41 5.13
CA CYS A 41 -9.48 -0.44 4.15
C CYS A 41 -10.37 -1.08 3.06
N GLY A 42 -11.12 -2.13 3.38
CA GLY A 42 -11.89 -2.90 2.41
C GLY A 42 -12.65 -4.07 3.04
N ASP A 43 -13.58 -4.65 2.29
CA ASP A 43 -14.26 -5.88 2.70
C ASP A 43 -13.24 -6.99 3.03
N VAL A 44 -13.46 -7.71 4.14
CA VAL A 44 -12.47 -8.64 4.70
C VAL A 44 -12.15 -9.77 3.72
N MET A 45 -13.15 -10.36 3.07
CA MET A 45 -12.95 -11.44 2.10
C MET A 45 -12.28 -10.94 0.83
N THR A 46 -12.67 -9.74 0.37
CA THR A 46 -12.03 -9.07 -0.76
C THR A 46 -10.55 -8.83 -0.51
N MET A 47 -10.20 -8.20 0.62
CA MET A 47 -8.82 -7.92 0.98
C MET A 47 -8.03 -9.20 1.24
N SER A 48 -8.68 -10.24 1.80
CA SER A 48 -8.04 -11.54 1.99
C SER A 48 -7.67 -12.20 0.67
N ALA A 49 -8.56 -12.17 -0.31
CA ALA A 49 -8.31 -12.67 -1.66
C ALA A 49 -7.18 -11.87 -2.36
N LEU A 50 -7.22 -10.53 -2.26
CA LEU A 50 -6.21 -9.65 -2.83
C LEU A 50 -4.83 -9.82 -2.18
N LEU A 51 -4.75 -10.11 -0.88
CA LEU A 51 -3.51 -10.27 -0.11
C LEU A 51 -2.98 -11.71 -0.03
N ASP A 52 -3.71 -12.71 -0.51
CA ASP A 52 -3.39 -14.14 -0.26
C ASP A 52 -3.23 -14.43 1.24
N LEU A 53 -4.00 -13.73 2.07
CA LEU A 53 -3.93 -13.85 3.52
C LEU A 53 -5.33 -13.82 4.08
N ILE A 54 -5.70 -14.82 4.85
CA ILE A 54 -7.01 -14.91 5.47
C ILE A 54 -6.89 -15.08 6.98
N PRO A 55 -7.75 -14.46 7.79
CA PRO A 55 -7.88 -14.79 9.19
C PRO A 55 -8.18 -16.28 9.36
N LEU A 56 -7.43 -16.93 10.24
CA LEU A 56 -7.54 -18.36 10.50
C LEU A 56 -8.95 -18.74 10.95
N SER A 57 -9.60 -17.88 11.75
CA SER A 57 -10.97 -18.06 12.20
C SER A 57 -11.99 -18.09 11.06
N LEU A 58 -11.77 -17.30 10.00
CA LEU A 58 -12.60 -17.32 8.79
C LEU A 58 -12.32 -18.56 7.94
N ALA A 59 -11.06 -19.00 7.88
CA ALA A 59 -10.71 -20.21 7.15
C ALA A 59 -11.20 -21.49 7.81
N SER A 60 -11.08 -21.61 9.14
CA SER A 60 -11.46 -22.81 9.87
C SER A 60 -12.95 -22.85 10.27
N GLY A 61 -13.60 -21.68 10.33
CA GLY A 61 -14.95 -21.54 10.89
C GLY A 61 -14.99 -21.55 12.42
N PHE A 62 -13.84 -21.55 13.11
CA PHE A 62 -13.75 -21.52 14.58
C PHE A 62 -12.51 -20.76 15.07
N SER A 63 -12.56 -20.18 16.26
CA SER A 63 -11.39 -19.59 16.93
C SER A 63 -10.82 -20.53 17.98
N THR A 64 -9.49 -20.60 18.10
CA THR A 64 -8.79 -21.28 19.20
C THR A 64 -8.53 -20.36 20.40
N HIS A 65 -8.76 -19.06 20.26
CA HIS A 65 -8.57 -18.05 21.30
C HIS A 65 -9.92 -17.52 21.78
N SER A 66 -10.09 -17.43 23.10
CA SER A 66 -11.27 -16.86 23.74
C SER A 66 -10.87 -15.59 24.51
N ASN A 67 -11.42 -14.45 24.09
CA ASN A 67 -11.26 -13.15 24.75
C ASN A 67 -12.33 -12.91 25.83
N VAL A 68 -13.16 -13.93 26.17
CA VAL A 68 -14.26 -13.82 27.14
C VAL A 68 -13.78 -13.33 28.51
N HIS A 69 -12.61 -13.80 28.96
CA HIS A 69 -12.05 -13.41 30.25
C HIS A 69 -11.66 -11.92 30.30
N GLU A 70 -11.15 -11.36 29.20
CA GLU A 70 -10.82 -9.93 29.09
C GLU A 70 -12.09 -9.07 29.00
N ILE A 71 -13.08 -9.52 28.24
CA ILE A 71 -14.40 -8.86 28.15
C ILE A 71 -15.10 -8.86 29.52
N LEU A 72 -15.04 -9.95 30.28
CA LEU A 72 -15.60 -10.03 31.64
C LEU A 72 -14.81 -9.18 32.65
N ALA A 73 -13.49 -9.13 32.53
CA ALA A 73 -12.65 -8.25 33.35
C ALA A 73 -13.03 -6.77 33.10
N HIS A 74 -13.31 -6.39 31.85
CA HIS A 74 -13.81 -5.07 31.51
C HIS A 74 -15.16 -4.78 32.19
N HIS A 75 -16.16 -5.65 32.03
CA HIS A 75 -17.49 -5.43 32.61
C HIS A 75 -17.51 -5.40 34.15
N SER A 76 -16.50 -5.97 34.81
CA SER A 76 -16.39 -5.95 36.27
C SER A 76 -15.61 -4.75 36.83
N SER A 77 -14.92 -3.98 35.97
CA SER A 77 -14.21 -2.77 36.37
C SER A 77 -15.13 -1.54 36.32
N ASN A 78 -15.49 -0.99 37.48
CA ASN A 78 -16.31 0.24 37.60
C ASN A 78 -15.52 1.55 37.39
N ASP A 79 -14.28 1.47 36.90
CA ASP A 79 -13.37 2.60 36.84
C ASP A 79 -13.47 3.32 35.48
N VAL A 80 -14.34 4.33 35.41
CA VAL A 80 -14.67 5.13 34.21
C VAL A 80 -13.41 5.80 33.60
N LEU A 81 -12.32 5.93 34.35
CA LEU A 81 -11.06 6.54 33.89
C LEU A 81 -10.11 5.56 33.19
N ARG A 82 -10.41 4.26 33.21
CA ARG A 82 -9.71 3.23 32.44
C ARG A 82 -10.65 2.68 31.39
N ALA A 83 -10.72 3.32 30.22
CA ALA A 83 -11.25 2.69 29.03
C ALA A 83 -10.40 1.43 28.74
N SER A 84 -10.78 0.30 29.32
CA SER A 84 -9.99 -0.92 29.35
C SER A 84 -10.10 -1.60 27.99
N GLN A 85 -9.10 -1.36 27.15
CA GLN A 85 -8.93 -2.07 25.89
C GLN A 85 -8.81 -3.58 26.16
N TYR A 86 -9.26 -4.41 25.22
CA TYR A 86 -9.01 -5.86 25.24
C TYR A 86 -8.06 -6.24 24.11
N HIS A 87 -7.30 -7.30 24.32
CA HIS A 87 -6.32 -7.82 23.39
C HIS A 87 -6.98 -8.76 22.37
N GLU A 88 -6.81 -8.44 21.09
CA GLU A 88 -7.24 -9.28 19.99
C GLU A 88 -6.02 -9.75 19.20
N CYS A 89 -5.89 -11.08 19.05
CA CYS A 89 -4.83 -11.71 18.28
C CYS A 89 -5.44 -12.45 17.07
N ILE A 90 -5.05 -12.03 15.87
CA ILE A 90 -5.50 -12.64 14.61
C ILE A 90 -4.33 -13.42 14.01
N GLY A 91 -4.50 -14.73 13.86
CA GLY A 91 -3.62 -15.57 13.06
C GLY A 91 -4.02 -15.53 11.59
N TRP A 92 -3.07 -15.32 10.68
CA TRP A 92 -3.28 -15.22 9.24
C TRP A 92 -2.63 -16.40 8.51
N LYS A 93 -3.35 -17.00 7.58
CA LYS A 93 -2.90 -18.11 6.73
C LYS A 93 -2.90 -17.72 5.26
N ILE A 94 -2.06 -18.40 4.47
CA ILE A 94 -1.99 -18.23 3.02
C ILE A 94 -2.95 -19.22 2.35
N PRO A 95 -4.13 -18.78 1.83
CA PRO A 95 -5.13 -19.68 1.27
C PRO A 95 -4.58 -20.51 0.11
N SER A 96 -3.80 -19.90 -0.80
CA SER A 96 -3.23 -20.59 -1.96
C SER A 96 -2.29 -21.76 -1.65
N LEU A 97 -1.91 -21.94 -0.38
CA LEU A 97 -1.06 -23.04 0.08
C LEU A 97 -1.82 -24.06 0.94
N LEU A 98 -3.08 -23.82 1.29
CA LEU A 98 -3.84 -24.73 2.17
C LEU A 98 -4.13 -26.09 1.51
N SER A 99 -4.21 -26.14 0.18
CA SER A 99 -4.35 -27.40 -0.58
C SER A 99 -3.08 -28.28 -0.54
N GLY A 100 -1.94 -27.78 -0.07
CA GLY A 100 -0.65 -28.50 -0.10
C GLY A 100 0.06 -28.47 -1.46
N ASP A 101 -0.68 -28.29 -2.56
CA ASP A 101 -0.15 -28.06 -3.89
C ASP A 101 -0.05 -26.55 -4.17
N LEU A 102 1.03 -26.11 -4.84
CA LEU A 102 1.17 -24.70 -5.23
C LEU A 102 0.14 -24.35 -6.31
N TYR A 103 -0.70 -23.35 -6.05
CA TYR A 103 -1.55 -22.78 -7.10
C TYR A 103 -0.68 -22.15 -8.20
N THR A 104 -0.79 -22.68 -9.41
CA THR A 104 -0.03 -22.25 -10.61
C THR A 104 -0.88 -21.47 -11.61
N GLY A 105 -2.16 -21.23 -11.31
CA GLY A 105 -3.06 -20.52 -12.22
C GLY A 105 -2.83 -19.01 -12.23
N ASN A 106 -3.22 -18.35 -13.31
CA ASN A 106 -3.24 -16.89 -13.36
C ASN A 106 -4.51 -16.35 -12.71
N ILE A 107 -4.38 -15.33 -11.87
CA ILE A 107 -5.51 -14.53 -11.38
C ILE A 107 -5.66 -13.35 -12.34
N THR A 108 -6.86 -13.16 -12.87
CA THR A 108 -7.20 -12.05 -13.77
C THR A 108 -8.35 -11.24 -13.18
N VAL A 109 -8.64 -10.08 -13.72
CA VAL A 109 -9.89 -9.34 -13.42
C VAL A 109 -10.77 -9.32 -14.64
N ASN A 110 -12.08 -9.51 -14.44
CA ASN A 110 -13.02 -9.53 -15.56
C ASN A 110 -13.24 -8.15 -16.20
N ASP A 111 -13.27 -7.10 -15.39
CA ASP A 111 -13.37 -5.71 -15.82
C ASP A 111 -12.28 -4.87 -15.13
N PRO A 112 -11.26 -4.39 -15.86
CA PRO A 112 -10.22 -3.52 -15.32
C PRO A 112 -10.75 -2.24 -14.67
N ASP A 113 -11.87 -1.67 -15.15
CA ASP A 113 -12.42 -0.43 -14.60
C ASP A 113 -12.99 -0.65 -13.18
N CYS A 114 -13.56 -1.83 -12.92
CA CYS A 114 -13.97 -2.21 -11.57
C CYS A 114 -12.77 -2.35 -10.63
N LEU A 115 -11.60 -2.82 -11.12
CA LEU A 115 -10.37 -2.84 -10.32
C LEU A 115 -9.90 -1.41 -10.01
N VAL A 116 -9.94 -0.50 -10.98
CA VAL A 116 -9.60 0.92 -10.78
C VAL A 116 -10.48 1.52 -9.67
N ARG A 117 -11.79 1.30 -9.73
CA ARG A 117 -12.74 1.77 -8.69
C ARG A 117 -12.46 1.14 -7.33
N LEU A 118 -12.14 -0.15 -7.27
CA LEU A 118 -11.76 -0.83 -6.03
C LEU A 118 -10.51 -0.23 -5.39
N LEU A 119 -9.44 -0.04 -6.18
CA LEU A 119 -8.19 0.57 -5.71
C LEU A 119 -8.40 2.01 -5.25
N PHE A 120 -9.24 2.78 -5.96
CA PHE A 120 -9.59 4.13 -5.56
C PHE A 120 -10.39 4.17 -4.25
N ASN A 121 -11.33 3.25 -4.04
CA ASN A 121 -12.05 3.15 -2.77
C ASN A 121 -11.11 2.77 -1.60
N VAL A 122 -10.14 1.86 -1.83
CA VAL A 122 -9.10 1.54 -0.84
C VAL A 122 -8.26 2.77 -0.54
N TYR A 123 -7.86 3.54 -1.56
CA TYR A 123 -7.14 4.80 -1.40
C TYR A 123 -7.93 5.78 -0.53
N LEU A 124 -9.19 6.07 -0.86
CA LEU A 124 -10.02 6.99 -0.06
C LEU A 124 -10.15 6.54 1.40
N LYS A 125 -10.22 5.23 1.67
CA LYS A 125 -10.26 4.70 3.04
C LYS A 125 -8.92 4.81 3.76
N MET A 126 -7.80 4.51 3.11
CA MET A 126 -6.46 4.65 3.69
C MET A 126 -6.16 6.09 4.13
N PHE A 127 -6.72 7.07 3.43
CA PHE A 127 -6.44 8.49 3.69
C PHE A 127 -7.69 9.25 4.15
N GLY A 128 -8.67 8.54 4.71
CA GLY A 128 -9.94 9.13 5.16
C GLY A 128 -9.77 10.23 6.21
N TYR A 129 -8.66 10.24 6.95
CA TYR A 129 -8.30 11.30 7.89
C TYR A 129 -8.09 12.68 7.21
N GLU A 130 -7.88 12.71 5.90
CA GLU A 130 -7.76 13.96 5.11
C GLU A 130 -9.13 14.51 4.66
N ASN A 131 -10.23 13.78 4.87
CA ASN A 131 -11.58 14.18 4.46
C ASN A 131 -12.29 15.00 5.55
N MET A 132 -11.87 16.26 5.73
CA MET A 132 -12.46 17.14 6.74
C MET A 132 -13.97 17.39 6.52
N GLY A 133 -14.46 17.31 5.28
CA GLY A 133 -15.88 17.50 4.98
C GLY A 133 -16.78 16.46 5.64
N ALA A 134 -16.41 15.18 5.57
CA ALA A 134 -17.12 14.11 6.27
C ALA A 134 -16.97 14.22 7.80
N ILE A 135 -15.80 14.68 8.25
CA ILE A 135 -15.47 14.85 9.67
C ILE A 135 -16.31 15.95 10.32
N PHE A 136 -16.41 17.13 9.69
CA PHE A 136 -17.18 18.26 10.22
C PHE A 136 -18.69 17.97 10.30
N GLN A 137 -19.19 16.99 9.55
CA GLN A 137 -20.58 16.53 9.64
C GLN A 137 -20.86 15.65 10.88
N HIS A 138 -19.82 15.05 11.46
CA HIS A 138 -19.92 14.10 12.59
C HIS A 138 -18.85 14.39 13.66
N ILE A 139 -18.87 15.59 14.25
CA ILE A 139 -17.93 15.99 15.29
C ILE A 139 -18.26 15.26 16.60
N THR A 140 -17.57 14.16 16.87
CA THR A 140 -17.51 13.53 18.20
C THR A 140 -16.08 13.58 18.74
N VAL A 141 -15.92 13.50 20.07
CA VAL A 141 -14.59 13.50 20.71
C VAL A 141 -13.77 12.30 20.24
N ASP A 142 -14.39 11.14 20.09
CA ASP A 142 -13.73 9.94 19.54
C ASP A 142 -13.31 10.12 18.08
N ALA A 143 -14.16 10.73 17.24
CA ALA A 143 -13.79 11.03 15.87
C ALA A 143 -12.57 11.96 15.80
N ILE A 144 -12.48 12.98 16.66
CA ILE A 144 -11.30 13.88 16.71
C ILE A 144 -10.04 13.12 17.12
N ARG A 145 -10.15 12.20 18.09
CA ARG A 145 -9.02 11.36 18.52
C ARG A 145 -8.54 10.45 17.38
N ASP A 146 -9.46 9.82 16.66
CA ASP A 146 -9.14 8.91 15.56
C ASP A 146 -8.40 9.61 14.41
N LEU A 147 -8.65 10.92 14.20
CA LEU A 147 -7.93 11.74 13.22
C LEU A 147 -6.47 12.00 13.55
N SER A 148 -6.08 11.78 14.80
CA SER A 148 -4.71 11.96 15.24
C SER A 148 -3.86 10.71 14.99
N PHE A 149 -4.48 9.58 14.65
CA PHE A 149 -3.79 8.33 14.31
C PHE A 149 -3.66 8.16 12.79
N ILE A 150 -2.50 8.51 12.27
CA ILE A 150 -2.18 8.31 10.85
C ILE A 150 -1.39 7.02 10.70
N HIS A 151 -1.98 6.07 9.98
CA HIS A 151 -1.39 4.74 9.77
C HIS A 151 -0.74 4.57 8.39
N TYR A 152 -1.00 5.49 7.47
CA TYR A 152 -0.71 5.30 6.06
C TYR A 152 -0.06 6.53 5.43
N CYS A 153 0.91 6.26 4.55
CA CYS A 153 1.52 7.22 3.63
C CYS A 153 1.27 6.79 2.18
N ARG A 154 1.46 7.67 1.19
CA ARG A 154 1.18 7.32 -0.22
C ARG A 154 2.04 6.16 -0.71
N ARG A 155 3.28 6.04 -0.21
CA ARG A 155 4.12 4.86 -0.41
C ARG A 155 3.47 3.55 0.04
N SER A 156 2.75 3.56 1.16
CA SER A 156 2.06 2.35 1.65
C SER A 156 1.02 1.88 0.64
N PHE A 157 0.29 2.81 0.01
CA PHE A 157 -0.66 2.48 -1.06
C PHE A 157 0.07 1.99 -2.32
N SER A 158 1.15 2.65 -2.72
CA SER A 158 1.96 2.22 -3.88
C SER A 158 2.52 0.81 -3.69
N LEU A 159 2.99 0.46 -2.49
CA LEU A 159 3.44 -0.89 -2.15
C LEU A 159 2.30 -1.92 -2.22
N PHE A 160 1.11 -1.57 -1.76
CA PHE A 160 -0.08 -2.41 -1.92
C PHE A 160 -0.41 -2.64 -3.40
N VAL A 161 -0.40 -1.60 -4.23
CA VAL A 161 -0.65 -1.74 -5.67
C VAL A 161 0.45 -2.58 -6.35
N ALA A 162 1.72 -2.38 -6.00
CA ALA A 162 2.84 -3.21 -6.49
C ALA A 162 2.66 -4.68 -6.08
N TYR A 163 2.21 -4.94 -4.86
CA TYR A 163 1.89 -6.28 -4.40
C TYR A 163 0.83 -6.95 -5.29
N LEU A 164 -0.25 -6.24 -5.60
CA LEU A 164 -1.31 -6.74 -6.48
C LEU A 164 -0.82 -6.94 -7.91
N LYS A 165 0.06 -6.07 -8.41
CA LYS A 165 0.66 -6.20 -9.74
C LYS A 165 1.40 -7.52 -9.95
N ASN A 166 2.04 -8.01 -8.90
CA ASN A 166 2.74 -9.29 -8.95
C ASN A 166 1.80 -10.51 -8.87
N ARG A 167 0.54 -10.33 -8.48
CA ARG A 167 -0.44 -11.42 -8.32
C ARG A 167 -1.53 -11.46 -9.38
N ILE A 168 -1.95 -10.30 -9.86
CA ILE A 168 -3.10 -10.14 -10.76
C ILE A 168 -2.60 -9.75 -12.13
N ARG A 169 -3.00 -10.51 -13.15
CA ARG A 169 -2.73 -10.23 -14.56
C ARG A 169 -3.85 -9.35 -15.11
N THR A 170 -3.48 -8.14 -15.52
CA THR A 170 -4.34 -7.16 -16.19
C THR A 170 -3.44 -6.17 -16.95
N ASP A 171 -4.04 -5.27 -17.72
CA ASP A 171 -3.35 -4.13 -18.31
C ASP A 171 -3.03 -3.08 -17.23
N TRP A 172 -1.95 -3.33 -16.48
CA TRP A 172 -1.51 -2.47 -15.39
C TRP A 172 -1.21 -1.02 -15.81
N PRO A 173 -0.56 -0.74 -16.96
CA PRO A 173 -0.41 0.62 -17.44
C PRO A 173 -1.74 1.37 -17.56
N SER A 174 -2.77 0.77 -18.17
CA SER A 174 -4.09 1.39 -18.30
C SER A 174 -4.79 1.56 -16.95
N VAL A 175 -4.77 0.51 -16.10
CA VAL A 175 -5.35 0.56 -14.74
C VAL A 175 -4.70 1.65 -13.89
N ALA A 176 -3.37 1.72 -13.88
CA ALA A 176 -2.64 2.68 -13.07
C ALA A 176 -2.83 4.12 -13.58
N SER A 177 -2.86 4.33 -14.89
CA SER A 177 -3.15 5.64 -15.49
C SER A 177 -4.55 6.13 -15.13
N ALA A 178 -5.57 5.27 -15.29
CA ALA A 178 -6.95 5.60 -14.91
C ALA A 178 -7.10 5.86 -13.40
N LEU A 179 -6.41 5.07 -12.56
CA LEU A 179 -6.37 5.27 -11.11
C LEU A 179 -5.75 6.61 -10.72
N LEU A 180 -4.59 6.96 -11.29
CA LEU A 180 -3.95 8.26 -11.05
C LEU A 180 -4.84 9.42 -11.52
N ALA A 181 -5.57 9.27 -12.62
CA ALA A 181 -6.54 10.26 -13.09
C ALA A 181 -7.71 10.45 -12.10
N LEU A 182 -8.26 9.37 -11.52
CA LEU A 182 -9.27 9.47 -10.47
C LEU A 182 -8.74 10.18 -9.22
N ILE A 183 -7.51 9.86 -8.82
CA ILE A 183 -6.85 10.47 -7.66
C ILE A 183 -6.58 11.96 -7.91
N ALA A 184 -6.10 12.34 -9.10
CA ALA A 184 -5.86 13.74 -9.44
C ALA A 184 -7.17 14.55 -9.52
N GLY A 185 -8.28 13.92 -9.90
CA GLY A 185 -9.61 14.52 -9.93
C GLY A 185 -10.35 14.51 -8.59
N ASP A 186 -9.78 13.89 -7.55
CA ASP A 186 -10.41 13.80 -6.23
C ASP A 186 -10.56 15.18 -5.58
N ARG A 187 -11.67 15.35 -4.87
CA ARG A 187 -11.97 16.55 -4.08
C ARG A 187 -12.40 16.20 -2.64
N LEU A 188 -12.41 14.91 -2.29
CA LEU A 188 -12.78 14.45 -0.95
C LEU A 188 -11.62 14.62 0.03
N LEU A 189 -10.40 14.29 -0.39
CA LEU A 189 -9.19 14.41 0.44
C LEU A 189 -8.59 15.80 0.28
N MET A 190 -8.76 16.67 1.29
CA MET A 190 -8.44 18.10 1.17
C MET A 190 -6.97 18.41 0.86
N VAL A 191 -6.06 17.58 1.37
CA VAL A 191 -4.61 17.77 1.19
C VAL A 191 -4.00 16.73 0.24
N GLY A 192 -4.82 15.86 -0.35
CA GLY A 192 -4.34 14.74 -1.16
C GLY A 192 -3.53 15.17 -2.38
N ALA A 193 -3.88 16.31 -2.97
CA ALA A 193 -3.18 16.91 -4.11
C ALA A 193 -1.69 17.22 -3.80
N HIS A 194 -1.36 17.58 -2.56
CA HIS A 194 0.03 17.87 -2.17
C HIS A 194 0.94 16.63 -2.25
N PHE A 195 0.37 15.44 -2.07
CA PHE A 195 1.10 14.16 -2.09
C PHE A 195 1.07 13.46 -3.46
N TYR A 196 0.41 14.05 -4.46
CA TYR A 196 0.25 13.41 -5.77
C TYR A 196 1.60 13.12 -6.44
N GLN A 197 2.57 14.03 -6.30
CA GLN A 197 3.88 13.85 -6.90
C GLN A 197 4.71 12.76 -6.22
N GLU A 198 4.57 12.60 -4.89
CA GLU A 198 5.14 11.45 -4.19
C GLU A 198 4.52 10.14 -4.70
N LEU A 199 3.18 10.08 -4.82
CA LEU A 199 2.48 8.90 -5.33
C LEU A 199 2.94 8.52 -6.74
N ALA A 200 2.99 9.49 -7.65
CA ALA A 200 3.43 9.27 -9.03
C ALA A 200 4.90 8.83 -9.08
N CYS A 201 5.76 9.42 -8.25
CA CYS A 201 7.15 9.01 -8.10
C CYS A 201 7.26 7.56 -7.61
N ASP A 202 6.49 7.16 -6.60
CA ASP A 202 6.50 5.78 -6.11
C ASP A 202 5.98 4.79 -7.16
N PHE A 203 4.98 5.15 -7.96
CA PHE A 203 4.48 4.31 -9.06
C PHE A 203 5.55 4.07 -10.13
N HIS A 204 6.34 5.11 -10.45
CA HIS A 204 7.49 4.99 -11.34
C HIS A 204 8.57 4.09 -10.73
N MET A 205 8.97 4.38 -9.48
CA MET A 205 10.05 3.65 -8.80
C MET A 205 9.73 2.18 -8.52
N LEU A 206 8.45 1.82 -8.34
CA LEU A 206 7.99 0.44 -8.16
C LEU A 206 7.66 -0.26 -9.49
N GLY A 207 7.87 0.41 -10.63
CA GLY A 207 7.58 -0.14 -11.96
C GLY A 207 6.10 -0.46 -12.17
N ILE A 208 5.19 0.23 -11.48
CA ILE A 208 3.73 0.09 -11.66
C ILE A 208 3.31 0.81 -12.93
N TYR A 209 3.72 2.08 -13.05
CA TYR A 209 3.40 2.96 -14.16
C TYR A 209 4.39 4.12 -14.21
N SER A 210 4.81 4.50 -15.42
CA SER A 210 5.67 5.65 -15.65
C SER A 210 4.96 6.64 -16.58
N ALA A 211 4.56 7.79 -16.02
CA ALA A 211 4.04 8.89 -16.82
C ALA A 211 5.14 9.52 -17.69
N GLN A 212 4.75 10.29 -18.70
CA GLN A 212 5.67 11.00 -19.60
C GLN A 212 6.63 11.94 -18.87
N VAL A 213 6.25 12.43 -17.69
CA VAL A 213 7.12 13.27 -16.85
C VAL A 213 8.35 12.54 -16.31
N PHE A 214 8.34 11.21 -16.32
CA PHE A 214 9.46 10.35 -15.93
C PHE A 214 10.21 9.77 -17.13
N SER A 215 9.90 10.20 -18.36
CA SER A 215 10.67 9.80 -19.54
C SER A 215 12.09 10.39 -19.46
N PRO A 216 13.14 9.60 -19.72
CA PRO A 216 14.52 10.10 -19.77
C PRO A 216 14.66 11.24 -20.80
N ASN A 217 15.50 12.23 -20.52
CA ASN A 217 15.79 13.35 -21.43
C ASN A 217 14.55 14.14 -21.88
N ASN A 218 13.59 14.34 -20.98
CA ASN A 218 12.46 15.23 -21.25
C ASN A 218 12.91 16.69 -21.09
N ASP A 219 13.58 17.22 -22.12
CA ASP A 219 14.21 18.56 -22.11
C ASP A 219 13.23 19.68 -21.75
N LEU A 220 11.94 19.53 -22.09
CA LEU A 220 10.90 20.50 -21.74
C LEU A 220 10.71 20.63 -20.23
N LEU A 221 10.89 19.54 -19.48
CA LEU A 221 10.68 19.51 -18.03
C LEU A 221 11.92 19.95 -17.24
N VAL A 222 13.06 20.07 -17.90
CA VAL A 222 14.33 20.51 -17.29
C VAL A 222 14.86 21.77 -17.99
N ALA A 223 13.99 22.53 -18.67
CA ALA A 223 14.38 23.70 -19.47
C ALA A 223 15.13 24.78 -18.67
N ASN A 224 14.87 24.89 -17.38
CA ASN A 224 15.54 25.83 -16.47
C ASN A 224 16.72 25.19 -15.70
N LYS A 225 17.26 24.06 -16.16
CA LYS A 225 18.33 23.34 -15.44
C LYS A 225 19.55 24.21 -15.13
N GLU A 226 19.90 25.11 -16.06
CA GLU A 226 21.06 26.00 -15.94
C GLU A 226 20.95 26.98 -14.76
N GLN A 227 19.74 27.21 -14.26
CA GLN A 227 19.47 28.14 -13.15
C GLN A 227 19.35 27.46 -11.79
N GLY A 228 19.42 26.12 -11.76
CA GLY A 228 19.08 25.30 -10.61
C GLY A 228 20.15 24.28 -10.24
N PRO A 229 19.80 23.25 -9.44
CA PRO A 229 20.76 22.28 -8.90
C PRO A 229 21.37 21.34 -9.96
N PHE A 230 20.88 21.40 -11.20
CA PHE A 230 21.27 20.54 -12.31
C PHE A 230 22.16 21.27 -13.33
N SER A 231 22.67 22.46 -13.02
CA SER A 231 23.46 23.27 -13.97
C SER A 231 24.67 22.51 -14.52
N ASP A 232 25.27 21.67 -13.68
CA ASP A 232 26.53 20.97 -13.96
C ASP A 232 26.29 19.50 -14.39
N TRP A 233 25.03 19.09 -14.62
CA TRP A 233 24.67 17.72 -14.96
C TRP A 233 24.52 17.55 -16.47
N SER A 234 25.24 16.57 -17.02
CA SER A 234 25.18 16.23 -18.44
C SER A 234 23.90 15.45 -18.74
N HIS A 235 23.56 14.50 -17.88
CA HIS A 235 22.34 13.71 -17.93
C HIS A 235 21.55 13.85 -16.64
N VAL A 236 20.32 14.36 -16.73
CA VAL A 236 19.45 14.50 -15.57
C VAL A 236 18.46 13.34 -15.52
N PRO A 237 18.53 12.47 -14.50
CA PRO A 237 17.60 11.36 -14.35
C PRO A 237 16.18 11.87 -14.05
N PRO A 238 15.13 11.06 -14.28
CA PRO A 238 13.74 11.47 -14.03
C PRO A 238 13.40 11.64 -12.53
N VAL A 239 14.16 10.98 -11.66
CA VAL A 239 14.01 11.07 -10.20
C VAL A 239 15.40 11.25 -9.58
N VAL A 240 15.50 12.17 -8.64
CA VAL A 240 16.69 12.44 -7.83
C VAL A 240 16.37 12.32 -6.35
N CYS A 241 17.40 12.39 -5.51
CA CYS A 241 17.25 12.47 -4.07
C CYS A 241 17.59 13.88 -3.60
N VAL A 242 16.71 14.42 -2.74
CA VAL A 242 17.00 15.62 -1.95
C VAL A 242 17.46 15.17 -0.57
N VAL A 243 18.65 15.62 -0.18
CA VAL A 243 19.23 15.42 1.14
C VAL A 243 19.21 16.76 1.86
N MET A 244 18.66 16.78 3.07
CA MET A 244 18.57 17.98 3.89
C MET A 244 19.22 17.73 5.25
N GLU A 245 20.15 18.61 5.64
CA GLU A 245 20.73 18.64 6.97
C GLU A 245 19.94 19.59 7.86
N ILE A 246 19.39 19.06 8.95
CA ILE A 246 18.57 19.80 9.91
C ILE A 246 19.43 20.10 11.14
N PRO A 247 19.62 21.38 11.49
CA PRO A 247 20.33 21.77 12.70
C PRO A 247 19.70 21.19 13.98
N PRO A 248 20.50 20.78 14.99
CA PRO A 248 19.99 20.17 16.22
C PRO A 248 18.97 21.05 16.97
N ASP A 249 19.19 22.38 16.97
CA ASP A 249 18.30 23.34 17.64
C ASP A 249 16.88 23.36 17.08
N LYS A 250 16.71 23.00 15.80
CA LYS A 250 15.39 22.87 15.18
C LYS A 250 14.67 21.60 15.60
N MET A 251 15.42 20.54 15.90
CA MET A 251 14.85 19.28 16.38
C MET A 251 14.48 19.34 17.87
N HIS A 252 15.15 20.17 18.68
CA HIS A 252 14.79 20.40 20.08
C HIS A 252 13.39 20.96 20.29
N LEU A 253 12.76 21.53 19.26
CA LEU A 253 11.35 21.92 19.28
C LEU A 253 10.40 20.73 19.51
N LEU A 254 10.90 19.50 19.28
CA LEU A 254 10.19 18.26 19.52
C LEU A 254 10.49 17.64 20.89
N ASP A 255 11.41 18.18 21.69
CA ASP A 255 11.78 17.58 22.98
C ASP A 255 10.66 17.66 24.02
N ASP A 256 9.71 18.59 23.85
CA ASP A 256 8.51 18.69 24.69
C ASP A 256 7.37 17.78 24.18
N THR A 257 7.62 16.47 24.07
CA THR A 257 6.63 15.46 23.64
C THR A 257 5.74 14.91 24.76
N SER A 258 5.88 15.42 25.99
CA SER A 258 5.30 14.83 27.20
C SER A 258 3.77 14.65 27.20
N ARG A 259 3.04 15.29 26.28
CA ARG A 259 1.56 15.33 26.25
C ARG A 259 0.88 14.63 25.05
N VAL A 260 1.57 14.42 23.92
CA VAL A 260 0.91 14.07 22.63
C VAL A 260 1.56 12.88 21.92
N GLY A 261 2.63 12.32 22.48
CA GLY A 261 3.40 11.28 21.80
C GLY A 261 4.27 11.84 20.68
N ASN A 262 4.80 10.96 19.83
CA ASN A 262 5.75 11.34 18.79
C ASN A 262 5.03 11.85 17.54
N PRO A 263 5.32 13.08 17.07
CA PRO A 263 4.69 13.61 15.87
C PRO A 263 5.17 12.87 14.62
N ILE A 264 4.31 12.85 13.60
CA ILE A 264 4.70 12.40 12.27
C ILE A 264 5.37 13.55 11.55
N ILE A 265 6.60 13.33 11.12
CA ILE A 265 7.38 14.30 10.34
C ILE A 265 7.11 14.08 8.86
N LEU A 266 7.18 15.16 8.09
CA LEU A 266 7.11 15.16 6.63
C LEU A 266 8.20 16.07 6.05
N ALA A 267 8.64 15.74 4.84
CA ALA A 267 9.45 16.61 4.02
C ALA A 267 8.58 17.28 2.95
N GLY A 268 9.05 18.38 2.38
CA GLY A 268 8.32 19.04 1.33
C GLY A 268 9.14 20.03 0.52
N ILE A 269 8.56 20.42 -0.61
CA ILE A 269 9.10 21.40 -1.53
C ILE A 269 8.04 22.48 -1.72
N LEU A 270 8.47 23.72 -1.51
CA LEU A 270 7.64 24.92 -1.62
C LEU A 270 8.26 25.83 -2.68
N GLY A 271 7.46 26.24 -3.66
CA GLY A 271 7.81 27.29 -4.61
C GLY A 271 6.64 28.27 -4.79
N PRO A 272 6.76 29.23 -5.72
CA PRO A 272 5.72 30.23 -5.95
C PRO A 272 4.35 29.62 -6.30
N ASP A 273 4.35 28.60 -7.15
CA ASP A 273 3.14 27.95 -7.68
C ASP A 273 3.07 26.45 -7.33
N LEU A 274 3.89 25.98 -6.40
CA LEU A 274 3.95 24.56 -6.03
C LEU A 274 4.07 24.35 -4.52
N TYR A 275 3.35 23.35 -4.04
CA TYR A 275 3.43 22.84 -2.68
C TYR A 275 3.32 21.32 -2.75
N HIS A 276 4.44 20.63 -2.56
CA HIS A 276 4.52 19.16 -2.62
C HIS A 276 5.05 18.61 -1.32
N THR A 277 4.38 17.56 -0.83
CA THR A 277 4.72 16.90 0.43
C THR A 277 5.19 15.47 0.15
N PHE A 278 6.24 15.07 0.87
CA PHE A 278 6.87 13.76 0.81
C PHE A 278 6.90 13.17 2.22
N SER A 279 6.09 12.15 2.43
CA SER A 279 5.96 11.40 3.69
C SER A 279 6.89 10.19 3.76
N SER A 280 7.43 9.74 2.63
CA SER A 280 8.42 8.69 2.51
C SER A 280 9.84 9.26 2.44
N PHE A 281 10.52 9.30 3.58
CA PHE A 281 11.93 9.70 3.66
C PHE A 281 12.71 8.76 4.57
N GLN A 282 14.03 8.78 4.44
CA GLN A 282 14.97 8.15 5.37
C GLN A 282 15.59 9.24 6.24
N ALA A 283 15.86 8.91 7.51
CA ALA A 283 16.40 9.85 8.48
C ALA A 283 17.49 9.19 9.32
N SER A 284 18.53 9.95 9.65
CA SER A 284 19.60 9.54 10.55
C SER A 284 20.18 10.75 11.27
N PHE A 285 20.75 10.50 12.45
CA PHE A 285 21.61 11.47 13.12
C PHE A 285 23.00 11.49 12.46
N GLY A 286 23.66 12.65 12.50
CA GLY A 286 25.01 12.90 11.99
C GLY A 286 25.02 13.91 10.83
N LYS A 287 26.13 13.96 10.10
CA LYS A 287 26.31 14.83 8.92
C LYS A 287 26.38 14.02 7.63
N ALA A 288 25.89 14.59 6.54
CA ALA A 288 26.09 14.03 5.21
C ALA A 288 27.49 14.38 4.73
N ALA A 289 28.19 13.38 4.23
CA ALA A 289 29.44 13.54 3.53
C ALA A 289 29.25 13.13 2.07
N PHE A 290 29.90 13.89 1.19
CA PHE A 290 29.72 13.79 -0.24
C PHE A 290 31.04 13.38 -0.91
N GLN A 291 30.96 12.43 -1.83
CA GLN A 291 32.06 12.04 -2.69
C GLN A 291 31.65 12.26 -4.14
N GLY A 292 32.57 12.77 -4.96
CA GLY A 292 32.25 13.17 -6.34
C GLY A 292 31.53 14.52 -6.40
N SER A 293 31.07 14.89 -7.59
CA SER A 293 30.41 16.17 -7.86
C SER A 293 29.34 16.02 -8.93
N GLY A 294 28.28 16.83 -8.86
CA GLY A 294 27.22 16.84 -9.86
C GLY A 294 26.54 15.48 -10.00
N GLU A 295 26.48 14.97 -11.22
CA GLU A 295 25.85 13.68 -11.57
C GLU A 295 26.61 12.44 -11.06
N ASP A 296 27.86 12.59 -10.62
CA ASP A 296 28.66 11.52 -10.00
C ASP A 296 28.69 11.63 -8.46
N SER A 297 27.82 12.46 -7.87
CA SER A 297 27.78 12.65 -6.43
C SER A 297 27.21 11.43 -5.69
N HIS A 298 27.90 11.05 -4.62
CA HIS A 298 27.54 9.96 -3.71
C HIS A 298 27.44 10.49 -2.29
N VAL A 299 26.40 10.06 -1.56
CA VAL A 299 26.15 10.49 -0.18
C VAL A 299 26.37 9.34 0.78
N TYR A 300 27.16 9.60 1.82
CA TYR A 300 27.34 8.71 2.95
C TYR A 300 27.20 9.49 4.24
N LEU A 301 26.78 8.82 5.31
CA LEU A 301 26.77 9.43 6.63
C LEU A 301 28.20 9.43 7.17
N ALA A 302 28.68 10.61 7.56
CA ALA A 302 29.90 10.69 8.35
C ALA A 302 29.63 9.98 9.69
N GLN A 303 30.39 8.91 9.97
CA GLN A 303 30.23 8.15 11.20
C GLN A 303 30.62 9.01 12.40
N GLU A 304 29.64 9.50 13.15
CA GLU A 304 29.88 10.12 14.45
C GLU A 304 29.98 9.02 15.53
N SER A 305 31.02 9.12 16.36
CA SER A 305 31.44 8.09 17.33
C SER A 305 30.52 7.96 18.55
N SER A 306 29.55 8.84 18.75
CA SER A 306 28.57 8.75 19.83
C SER A 306 27.15 8.56 19.28
N ARG A 307 26.60 7.39 19.59
CA ARG A 307 25.19 7.06 19.40
C ARG A 307 24.42 7.87 20.46
N GLN A 308 23.54 8.78 20.03
CA GLN A 308 22.72 9.68 20.86
C GLN A 308 23.47 10.84 21.52
N ASP A 309 23.93 11.81 20.73
CA ASP A 309 24.07 13.17 21.22
C ASP A 309 22.94 14.04 20.67
N ASN A 310 22.23 14.71 21.57
CA ASN A 310 21.28 15.78 21.26
C ASN A 310 21.93 16.96 20.49
N ALA A 311 23.25 16.93 20.29
CA ALA A 311 24.03 17.94 19.58
C ALA A 311 24.29 17.61 18.10
N SER A 312 23.97 16.40 17.63
CA SER A 312 24.20 16.01 16.23
C SER A 312 23.05 16.45 15.33
N PRO A 313 23.34 16.94 14.10
CA PRO A 313 22.29 17.28 13.14
C PRO A 313 21.51 16.03 12.72
N VAL A 314 20.32 16.25 12.18
CA VAL A 314 19.50 15.19 11.59
C VAL A 314 19.53 15.34 10.08
N VAL A 315 20.01 14.32 9.38
CA VAL A 315 19.95 14.25 7.92
C VAL A 315 18.67 13.53 7.54
N ILE A 316 17.90 14.13 6.62
CA ILE A 316 16.80 13.45 5.94
C ILE A 316 17.08 13.31 4.45
N SER A 317 16.57 12.26 3.84
CA SER A 317 16.67 12.04 2.40
C SER A 317 15.37 11.52 1.81
N PHE A 318 14.93 12.11 0.71
CA PHE A 318 13.68 11.71 0.04
C PHE A 318 13.77 11.84 -1.47
N ARG A 319 12.92 11.09 -2.17
CA ARG A 319 12.90 11.00 -3.62
C ARG A 319 11.99 12.05 -4.22
N VAL A 320 12.45 12.69 -5.29
CA VAL A 320 11.73 13.82 -5.90
C VAL A 320 11.78 13.69 -7.42
N PRO A 321 10.64 13.84 -8.12
CA PRO A 321 10.62 14.06 -9.56
C PRO A 321 11.45 15.28 -9.95
N THR A 322 12.45 15.09 -10.81
CA THR A 322 13.43 16.11 -11.20
C THR A 322 12.81 17.41 -11.70
N TRP A 323 11.70 17.31 -12.43
CA TRP A 323 11.02 18.47 -13.01
C TRP A 323 10.57 19.48 -11.94
N ILE A 324 10.27 19.02 -10.71
CA ILE A 324 9.85 19.89 -9.59
C ILE A 324 10.99 20.84 -9.20
N LEU A 325 12.22 20.31 -9.15
CA LEU A 325 13.42 21.08 -8.77
C LEU A 325 13.91 21.98 -9.90
N SER A 326 13.44 21.74 -11.13
CA SER A 326 13.71 22.59 -12.29
C SER A 326 12.73 23.75 -12.41
N ASN A 327 11.60 23.72 -11.68
CA ASN A 327 10.59 24.76 -11.75
C ASN A 327 10.91 25.89 -10.75
N ASN A 328 11.38 27.05 -11.25
CA ASN A 328 11.77 28.23 -10.46
C ASN A 328 12.78 27.96 -9.32
N PRO A 329 13.91 27.29 -9.59
CA PRO A 329 14.81 26.75 -8.56
C PRO A 329 15.31 27.76 -7.52
N ARG A 330 15.48 29.04 -7.90
CA ARG A 330 15.97 30.09 -6.99
C ARG A 330 14.92 30.52 -5.96
N ASP A 331 13.64 30.40 -6.29
CA ASP A 331 12.54 30.74 -5.40
C ASP A 331 12.01 29.53 -4.63
N THR A 332 12.45 28.32 -5.01
CA THR A 332 12.12 27.07 -4.35
C THR A 332 12.85 26.90 -3.02
N SER A 333 12.14 26.35 -2.04
CA SER A 333 12.64 25.95 -0.72
C SER A 333 12.30 24.51 -0.43
N VAL A 334 13.20 23.84 0.27
CA VAL A 334 12.97 22.52 0.87
C VAL A 334 12.64 22.73 2.34
N PHE A 335 11.65 21.99 2.85
CA PHE A 335 11.24 22.10 4.26
C PHE A 335 10.99 20.75 4.90
N VAL A 336 11.05 20.77 6.23
CA VAL A 336 10.63 19.69 7.13
C VAL A 336 9.59 20.25 8.06
N GLY A 337 8.53 19.49 8.28
CA GLY A 337 7.42 19.89 9.14
C GLY A 337 6.78 18.72 9.87
N ILE A 338 5.82 19.07 10.73
CA ILE A 338 4.96 18.14 11.42
C ILE A 338 3.67 17.99 10.63
N GLN A 339 3.23 16.76 10.42
CA GLN A 339 1.92 16.46 9.86
C GLN A 339 0.84 17.07 10.73
N SER A 340 0.04 17.95 10.13
CA SER A 340 -1.04 18.63 10.85
C SER A 340 -2.18 17.65 11.13
N THR A 341 -2.45 17.45 12.42
CA THR A 341 -3.64 16.79 12.96
C THR A 341 -4.22 17.70 14.04
N PRO A 342 -5.48 17.51 14.48
CA PRO A 342 -6.03 18.30 15.57
C PRO A 342 -5.13 18.30 16.83
N GLU A 343 -4.54 17.15 17.16
CA GLU A 343 -3.66 17.01 18.33
C GLU A 343 -2.31 17.70 18.12
N THR A 344 -1.65 17.50 16.96
CA THR A 344 -0.36 18.15 16.71
C THR A 344 -0.50 19.66 16.56
N ALA A 345 -1.57 20.13 15.90
CA ALA A 345 -1.86 21.55 15.77
C ALA A 345 -2.09 22.20 17.14
N ARG A 346 -2.82 21.54 18.05
CA ARG A 346 -3.04 22.03 19.41
C ARG A 346 -1.73 22.24 20.18
N GLN A 347 -0.73 21.38 19.98
CA GLN A 347 0.54 21.46 20.70
C GLN A 347 1.55 22.41 20.07
N TRP A 348 1.71 22.37 18.74
CA TRP A 348 2.84 23.05 18.09
C TRP A 348 2.46 24.27 17.24
N ALA A 349 1.18 24.52 16.94
CA ALA A 349 0.81 25.63 16.05
C ALA A 349 1.19 27.01 16.61
N SER A 350 1.24 27.20 17.94
CA SER A 350 1.69 28.45 18.55
C SER A 350 3.17 28.73 18.30
N ASN A 351 4.00 27.69 18.18
CA ASN A 351 5.45 27.80 18.08
C ASN A 351 5.92 27.71 16.62
N LEU A 352 5.30 26.83 15.81
CA LEU A 352 5.66 26.57 14.42
C LEU A 352 4.77 27.29 13.39
N GLY A 353 3.72 27.97 13.86
CA GLY A 353 2.69 28.57 13.03
C GLY A 353 1.77 27.55 12.35
N LEU A 354 0.81 28.05 11.56
CA LEU A 354 -0.20 27.23 10.88
C LEU A 354 0.36 26.22 9.88
N ASN A 355 1.57 26.45 9.37
CA ASN A 355 2.22 25.57 8.40
C ASN A 355 3.04 24.45 9.06
N MET A 356 3.11 24.41 10.41
CA MET A 356 3.76 23.35 11.18
C MET A 356 5.21 23.05 10.74
N ARG A 357 5.95 24.07 10.30
CA ARG A 357 7.31 23.91 9.75
C ARG A 357 8.36 23.93 10.85
N LEU A 358 9.19 22.89 10.89
CA LEU A 358 10.33 22.79 11.81
C LEU A 358 11.55 23.51 11.27
N PHE A 359 11.85 23.27 9.99
CA PHE A 359 13.01 23.85 9.33
C PHE A 359 12.75 24.01 7.83
N ALA A 360 13.35 25.03 7.24
CA ALA A 360 13.30 25.26 5.80
C ALA A 360 14.57 25.96 5.34
N ALA A 361 15.05 25.58 4.17
CA ALA A 361 16.21 26.17 3.51
C ALA A 361 15.90 26.38 2.02
N LYS A 362 16.65 27.27 1.36
CA LYS A 362 16.51 27.47 -0.09
C LYS A 362 17.06 26.25 -0.82
N LEU A 363 16.47 25.89 -1.97
CA LEU A 363 16.94 24.75 -2.76
C LEU A 363 18.41 24.88 -3.15
N MET A 364 18.87 26.12 -3.39
CA MET A 364 20.24 26.44 -3.77
C MET A 364 21.17 26.66 -2.56
N ASP A 365 20.69 26.43 -1.34
CA ASP A 365 21.50 26.58 -0.13
C ASP A 365 22.30 25.30 0.12
N THR A 366 23.55 25.31 -0.35
CA THR A 366 24.47 24.17 -0.26
C THR A 366 24.98 23.89 1.15
N GLU A 367 24.62 24.70 2.16
CA GLU A 367 24.91 24.39 3.56
C GLU A 367 23.93 23.35 4.12
N TYR A 368 22.68 23.39 3.67
CA TYR A 368 21.59 22.58 4.24
C TYR A 368 20.93 21.65 3.24
N VAL A 369 20.99 21.93 1.94
CA VAL A 369 20.25 21.22 0.90
C VAL A 369 21.19 20.75 -0.19
N HIS A 370 21.12 19.45 -0.48
CA HIS A 370 21.92 18.81 -1.51
C HIS A 370 21.01 17.97 -2.41
N VAL A 371 21.24 18.09 -3.72
CA VAL A 371 20.52 17.30 -4.73
C VAL A 371 21.51 16.33 -5.35
N VAL A 372 21.18 15.04 -5.29
CA VAL A 372 22.08 13.96 -5.69
C VAL A 372 21.33 12.93 -6.54
N PRO A 373 22.00 12.23 -7.47
CA PRO A 373 21.38 11.16 -8.24
C PRO A 373 20.97 10.01 -7.32
N LEU A 374 20.03 9.18 -7.78
CA LEU A 374 19.76 7.91 -7.11
C LEU A 374 20.95 6.97 -7.38
N THR A 375 21.76 6.72 -6.36
CA THR A 375 22.91 5.80 -6.48
C THR A 375 22.45 4.34 -6.43
N ALA A 376 23.09 3.48 -7.23
CA ALA A 376 22.79 2.05 -7.27
C ALA A 376 23.26 1.30 -6.01
N GLU A 377 22.66 0.12 -5.81
CA GLU A 377 22.77 -0.83 -4.68
C GLU A 377 24.07 -0.79 -3.84
N GLY A 378 23.91 -0.84 -2.52
CA GLY A 378 25.01 -1.04 -1.55
C GLY A 378 25.27 0.11 -0.57
N GLN A 379 24.50 1.20 -0.64
CA GLN A 379 24.67 2.35 0.27
C GLN A 379 23.57 2.38 1.36
N THR A 380 24.01 2.53 2.61
CA THR A 380 23.24 2.28 3.84
C THR A 380 22.17 3.33 4.16
N PHE A 381 22.25 4.54 3.58
CA PHE A 381 21.34 5.65 3.90
C PHE A 381 20.35 6.01 2.78
N LEU A 382 20.61 5.57 1.54
CA LEU A 382 19.76 5.74 0.37
C LEU A 382 19.35 4.34 -0.12
N SER A 383 18.59 3.62 0.68
CA SER A 383 18.20 2.26 0.31
C SER A 383 17.31 2.35 -0.93
N THR A 384 17.76 1.74 -2.03
CA THR A 384 16.86 1.31 -3.10
C THR A 384 15.68 0.58 -2.47
N PRO A 385 14.44 0.77 -2.96
CA PRO A 385 13.35 -0.06 -2.48
C PRO A 385 13.83 -1.52 -2.61
N SER A 386 13.62 -2.34 -1.59
CA SER A 386 13.65 -3.77 -1.79
C SER A 386 12.77 -4.03 -2.99
N VAL A 387 13.36 -4.48 -4.11
CA VAL A 387 12.59 -4.97 -5.25
C VAL A 387 11.61 -5.92 -4.60
N TYR A 388 10.32 -5.63 -4.75
CA TYR A 388 9.30 -6.51 -4.22
C TYR A 388 9.54 -7.83 -4.96
N ALA A 389 10.20 -8.77 -4.29
CA ALA A 389 10.66 -10.02 -4.86
C ALA A 389 9.47 -10.97 -4.99
N GLY A 390 8.37 -10.48 -5.54
CA GLY A 390 7.38 -11.32 -6.17
C GLY A 390 8.05 -11.86 -7.41
N LYS A 391 8.59 -13.08 -7.33
CA LYS A 391 8.89 -13.86 -8.53
C LYS A 391 7.64 -13.79 -9.39
N GLU A 392 7.73 -13.19 -10.58
CA GLU A 392 6.65 -13.32 -11.55
C GLU A 392 6.39 -14.82 -11.69
N ALA A 393 5.15 -15.24 -11.43
CA ALA A 393 4.78 -16.62 -11.67
C ALA A 393 5.07 -16.92 -13.14
N PRO A 394 5.80 -18.01 -13.47
CA PRO A 394 6.05 -18.41 -14.84
C PRO A 394 4.73 -18.44 -15.62
N LEU A 395 4.78 -18.06 -16.89
CA LEU A 395 3.65 -18.24 -17.81
C LEU A 395 3.44 -19.74 -18.06
N THR A 396 2.83 -20.44 -17.10
CA THR A 396 2.29 -21.77 -17.34
C THR A 396 0.98 -21.61 -18.08
N VAL A 397 0.90 -22.19 -19.27
CA VAL A 397 -0.35 -22.41 -19.98
C VAL A 397 -1.16 -23.39 -19.12
N SER A 398 -2.01 -22.84 -18.26
CA SER A 398 -2.98 -23.62 -17.49
C SER A 398 -4.27 -23.67 -18.30
N ASP A 399 -4.89 -24.86 -18.39
CA ASP A 399 -6.22 -25.05 -18.96
C ASP A 399 -7.31 -24.34 -18.12
N THR A 400 -6.95 -23.83 -16.93
CA THR A 400 -7.85 -23.11 -16.02
C THR A 400 -7.43 -21.66 -15.82
N THR A 401 -8.38 -20.75 -16.04
CA THR A 401 -8.23 -19.31 -15.74
C THR A 401 -9.15 -18.92 -14.60
N THR A 402 -8.62 -18.21 -13.61
CA THR A 402 -9.40 -17.66 -12.50
C THR A 402 -9.53 -16.15 -12.68
N SER A 403 -10.76 -15.65 -12.73
CA SER A 403 -11.07 -14.22 -12.88
C SER A 403 -11.86 -13.71 -11.69
N LEU A 404 -11.41 -12.61 -11.11
CA LEU A 404 -12.12 -11.86 -10.09
C LEU A 404 -13.23 -11.05 -10.76
N VAL A 405 -14.46 -11.17 -10.25
CA VAL A 405 -15.59 -10.31 -10.64
C VAL A 405 -15.87 -9.36 -9.50
N ILE A 406 -15.46 -8.12 -9.68
CA ILE A 406 -15.63 -7.04 -8.70
C ILE A 406 -16.99 -6.38 -8.95
N ASP A 407 -17.65 -5.96 -7.87
CA ASP A 407 -18.87 -5.16 -7.93
C ASP A 407 -18.66 -3.87 -8.74
N GLU A 408 -19.73 -3.38 -9.39
CA GLU A 408 -19.67 -2.20 -10.26
C GLU A 408 -19.19 -0.94 -9.50
N ALA A 409 -19.57 -0.79 -8.22
CA ALA A 409 -19.11 0.32 -7.39
C ALA A 409 -17.67 0.13 -6.87
N GLY A 410 -17.01 -0.99 -7.17
CA GLY A 410 -15.67 -1.30 -6.70
C GLY A 410 -15.60 -1.51 -5.18
N LYS A 411 -16.65 -2.04 -4.54
CA LYS A 411 -16.67 -2.19 -3.08
C LYS A 411 -16.14 -3.52 -2.57
N TYR A 412 -16.41 -4.60 -3.30
CA TYR A 412 -16.04 -5.96 -2.93
C TYR A 412 -15.97 -6.87 -4.17
N ILE A 413 -15.36 -8.05 -4.02
CA ILE A 413 -15.40 -9.13 -5.02
C ILE A 413 -16.74 -9.84 -4.91
N LYS A 414 -17.57 -9.75 -5.95
CA LYS A 414 -18.93 -10.32 -5.99
C LYS A 414 -18.90 -11.85 -6.07
N TYR A 415 -18.00 -12.38 -6.90
CA TYR A 415 -17.73 -13.81 -7.04
C TYR A 415 -16.43 -14.01 -7.84
N VAL A 416 -15.93 -15.24 -7.81
CA VAL A 416 -14.81 -15.72 -8.62
C VAL A 416 -15.33 -16.57 -9.76
N LYS A 417 -14.79 -16.34 -10.94
CA LYS A 417 -15.09 -17.08 -12.16
C LYS A 417 -13.92 -17.99 -12.48
N ILE A 418 -14.15 -19.30 -12.50
CA ILE A 418 -13.15 -20.31 -12.83
C ILE A 418 -13.53 -20.91 -14.17
N ARG A 419 -12.76 -20.63 -15.21
CA ARG A 419 -13.01 -21.16 -16.55
C ARG A 419 -12.00 -22.25 -16.87
N SER A 420 -12.50 -23.45 -17.13
CA SER A 420 -11.71 -24.61 -17.54
C SER A 420 -11.98 -24.95 -19.01
N VAL A 421 -10.92 -25.04 -19.81
CA VAL A 421 -10.98 -25.58 -21.18
C VAL A 421 -10.89 -27.10 -21.10
N ILE A 422 -11.88 -27.78 -21.65
CA ILE A 422 -11.98 -29.25 -21.58
C ILE A 422 -11.36 -29.86 -22.82
N SER A 423 -10.39 -30.75 -22.60
CA SER A 423 -9.61 -31.41 -23.65
C SER A 423 -9.69 -32.94 -23.54
N GLY A 424 -9.18 -33.64 -24.56
CA GLY A 424 -9.15 -35.11 -24.59
C GLY A 424 -10.53 -35.77 -24.55
N LYS A 425 -10.63 -36.96 -23.95
CA LYS A 425 -11.88 -37.74 -23.91
C LYS A 425 -13.03 -37.04 -23.17
N ALA A 426 -12.71 -36.17 -22.21
CA ALA A 426 -13.71 -35.37 -21.50
C ALA A 426 -14.40 -34.36 -22.44
N LYS A 427 -13.73 -33.93 -23.52
CA LYS A 427 -14.31 -33.06 -24.54
C LYS A 427 -15.44 -33.75 -25.30
N ASP A 428 -15.23 -35.02 -25.66
CA ASP A 428 -16.21 -35.81 -26.40
C ASP A 428 -17.46 -36.09 -25.56
N GLU A 429 -17.27 -36.39 -24.26
CA GLU A 429 -18.38 -36.50 -23.31
C GLU A 429 -19.09 -35.15 -23.12
N LEU A 430 -18.35 -34.05 -22.97
CA LEU A 430 -18.93 -32.71 -22.83
C LEU A 430 -19.77 -32.30 -24.05
N ALA A 431 -19.41 -32.75 -25.25
CA ALA A 431 -20.12 -32.43 -26.49
C ALA A 431 -21.54 -33.01 -26.53
N ARG A 432 -21.80 -34.12 -25.82
CA ARG A 432 -23.12 -34.76 -25.75
C ARG A 432 -24.06 -33.93 -24.87
N VAL A 433 -25.26 -33.65 -25.37
CA VAL A 433 -26.24 -32.78 -24.68
C VAL A 433 -26.73 -33.39 -23.37
N GLU A 434 -26.84 -34.72 -23.32
CA GLU A 434 -27.35 -35.49 -22.18
C GLU A 434 -26.33 -35.66 -21.04
N THR A 435 -25.06 -35.32 -21.28
CA THR A 435 -24.01 -35.44 -20.27
C THR A 435 -24.28 -34.45 -19.14
N ASP A 436 -24.50 -35.00 -17.94
CA ASP A 436 -24.66 -34.25 -16.71
C ASP A 436 -23.33 -33.59 -16.28
N ILE A 437 -23.43 -32.37 -15.75
CA ILE A 437 -22.29 -31.56 -15.34
C ILE A 437 -22.60 -30.97 -13.98
N SER A 438 -21.78 -31.31 -13.01
CA SER A 438 -21.94 -30.84 -11.64
C SER A 438 -20.61 -30.40 -11.04
N VAL A 439 -20.69 -29.60 -9.99
CA VAL A 439 -19.54 -29.18 -9.20
C VAL A 439 -19.81 -29.53 -7.74
N GLU A 440 -18.80 -30.05 -7.06
CA GLU A 440 -18.83 -30.31 -5.63
C GLU A 440 -17.61 -29.71 -4.95
N GLN A 441 -17.73 -29.42 -3.65
CA GLN A 441 -16.60 -28.98 -2.84
C GLN A 441 -15.63 -30.15 -2.66
N ALA A 442 -14.37 -29.97 -3.07
CA ALA A 442 -13.32 -30.94 -2.80
C ALA A 442 -12.55 -30.59 -1.53
N ARG A 443 -12.17 -29.31 -1.41
CA ARG A 443 -11.40 -28.71 -0.31
C ARG A 443 -11.82 -27.25 -0.17
N GLN A 444 -11.45 -26.57 0.90
CA GLN A 444 -11.80 -25.15 1.06
C GLN A 444 -11.35 -24.26 -0.11
N THR A 445 -10.22 -24.60 -0.72
CA THR A 445 -9.62 -23.90 -1.87
C THR A 445 -9.71 -24.68 -3.19
N GLY A 446 -10.57 -25.70 -3.29
CA GLY A 446 -10.64 -26.55 -4.48
C GLY A 446 -12.02 -27.15 -4.74
N LEU A 447 -12.38 -27.23 -6.02
CA LEU A 447 -13.65 -27.78 -6.51
C LEU A 447 -13.40 -29.01 -7.38
N ASN A 448 -14.32 -29.97 -7.36
CA ASN A 448 -14.34 -31.07 -8.33
C ASN A 448 -15.41 -30.78 -9.39
N LEU A 449 -14.99 -30.59 -10.63
CA LEU A 449 -15.88 -30.54 -11.79
C LEU A 449 -16.11 -31.96 -12.31
N LYS A 450 -17.36 -32.44 -12.25
CA LYS A 450 -17.77 -33.73 -12.78
C LYS A 450 -18.39 -33.56 -14.17
N ILE A 451 -17.92 -34.35 -15.14
CA ILE A 451 -18.45 -34.39 -16.51
C ILE A 451 -18.86 -35.83 -16.80
N GLY A 452 -20.16 -36.07 -16.84
CA GLY A 452 -20.73 -37.42 -16.94
C GLY A 452 -20.36 -38.29 -15.74
N SER A 453 -20.36 -39.61 -15.95
CA SER A 453 -20.15 -40.60 -14.89
C SER A 453 -18.68 -40.91 -14.59
N SER A 454 -17.75 -40.51 -15.47
CA SER A 454 -16.37 -41.02 -15.46
C SER A 454 -15.28 -39.96 -15.40
N PHE A 455 -15.59 -38.68 -15.67
CA PHE A 455 -14.59 -37.61 -15.66
C PHE A 455 -14.75 -36.70 -14.45
N ILE A 456 -13.68 -36.58 -13.68
CA ILE A 456 -13.55 -35.61 -12.58
C ILE A 456 -12.30 -34.78 -12.84
N GLN A 457 -12.49 -33.47 -13.02
CA GLN A 457 -11.41 -32.51 -13.11
C GLN A 457 -11.33 -31.70 -11.81
N LYS A 458 -10.14 -31.64 -11.21
CA LYS A 458 -9.90 -30.77 -10.06
C LYS A 458 -9.68 -29.34 -10.53
N LEU A 459 -10.41 -28.41 -9.94
CA LEU A 459 -10.27 -26.98 -10.13
C LEU A 459 -9.69 -26.39 -8.83
N GLU A 460 -8.38 -26.19 -8.80
CA GLU A 460 -7.71 -25.53 -7.68
C GLU A 460 -7.91 -24.01 -7.78
N THR A 461 -8.06 -23.37 -6.62
CA THR A 461 -8.28 -21.92 -6.51
C THR A 461 -7.37 -21.35 -5.42
N PRO A 462 -6.91 -20.09 -5.56
CA PRO A 462 -6.09 -19.47 -4.53
C PRO A 462 -6.92 -18.81 -3.43
N PHE A 463 -8.22 -19.10 -3.36
CA PHE A 463 -9.18 -18.45 -2.47
C PHE A 463 -10.05 -19.50 -1.79
N LEU A 464 -10.65 -19.16 -0.65
CA LEU A 464 -11.75 -19.98 -0.15
C LEU A 464 -12.95 -19.79 -1.08
N VAL A 465 -13.63 -20.89 -1.41
CA VAL A 465 -14.78 -20.89 -2.32
C VAL A 465 -15.88 -21.77 -1.77
N ASP A 466 -17.14 -21.38 -2.03
CA ASP A 466 -18.33 -22.13 -1.61
C ASP A 466 -19.06 -22.76 -2.81
N ALA A 467 -18.85 -24.06 -3.00
CA ALA A 467 -19.49 -24.86 -4.03
C ALA A 467 -21.02 -24.85 -3.94
N SER A 468 -21.59 -24.73 -2.73
CA SER A 468 -23.05 -24.80 -2.52
C SER A 468 -23.79 -23.62 -3.16
N ARG A 469 -23.07 -22.50 -3.35
CA ARG A 469 -23.58 -21.28 -3.97
C ARG A 469 -23.06 -21.07 -5.39
N SER A 470 -22.45 -22.10 -5.97
CA SER A 470 -21.85 -22.03 -7.31
C SER A 470 -22.89 -22.11 -8.43
N LYS A 471 -22.62 -21.39 -9.52
CA LYS A 471 -23.40 -21.44 -10.76
C LYS A 471 -22.53 -21.90 -11.92
N LEU A 472 -23.03 -22.85 -12.70
CA LEU A 472 -22.35 -23.40 -13.86
C LEU A 472 -22.80 -22.74 -15.16
N ARG A 473 -21.84 -22.52 -16.06
CA ARG A 473 -22.08 -22.20 -17.47
C ARG A 473 -21.26 -23.12 -18.34
N VAL A 474 -21.88 -23.65 -19.39
CA VAL A 474 -21.28 -24.69 -20.22
C VAL A 474 -21.37 -24.28 -21.68
N SER A 475 -20.24 -24.33 -22.38
CA SER A 475 -20.23 -24.30 -23.83
C SER A 475 -19.74 -25.64 -24.37
N ARG A 476 -20.68 -26.42 -24.90
CA ARG A 476 -20.38 -27.74 -25.47
C ARG A 476 -19.62 -27.62 -26.80
N LYS A 477 -20.01 -26.66 -27.66
CA LYS A 477 -19.37 -26.41 -28.97
C LYS A 477 -17.93 -25.92 -28.86
N SER A 478 -17.67 -25.00 -27.92
CA SER A 478 -16.34 -24.45 -27.66
C SER A 478 -15.59 -25.18 -26.56
N SER A 479 -16.17 -26.26 -26.03
CA SER A 479 -15.60 -27.18 -25.04
C SER A 479 -15.00 -26.51 -23.81
N TRP A 480 -15.78 -25.66 -23.14
CA TRP A 480 -15.38 -25.07 -21.87
C TRP A 480 -16.50 -25.10 -20.84
N VAL A 481 -16.11 -25.16 -19.56
CA VAL A 481 -17.01 -25.02 -18.41
C VAL A 481 -16.52 -23.84 -17.57
N GLU A 482 -17.47 -23.02 -17.12
CA GLU A 482 -17.25 -21.90 -16.22
C GLU A 482 -18.02 -22.14 -14.92
N VAL A 483 -17.32 -22.01 -13.81
CA VAL A 483 -17.88 -22.06 -12.46
C VAL A 483 -17.81 -20.66 -11.86
N ASN A 484 -18.97 -20.10 -11.50
CA ASN A 484 -19.06 -18.84 -10.77
C ASN A 484 -19.36 -19.15 -9.31
N THR A 485 -18.40 -18.90 -8.42
CA THR A 485 -18.47 -19.25 -7.00
C THR A 485 -18.18 -18.04 -6.12
N VAL A 486 -18.83 -17.95 -4.96
CA VAL A 486 -18.59 -16.86 -4.00
C VAL A 486 -17.37 -17.16 -3.13
N LEU A 487 -16.72 -16.10 -2.65
CA LEU A 487 -15.64 -16.15 -1.66
C LEU A 487 -16.17 -16.43 -0.25
#